data_AF-A0A9E0P316-F1
#
_entry.id   AF-A0A9E0P316-F1
#
_cell.length_a   1.000
_cell.length_b   1.000
_cell.length_c   1.000
_cell.angle_alpha   90.00
_cell.angle_beta   90.00
_cell.angle_gamma   90.00
#
_symmetry.space_group_name_H-M   'P 1'
#
loop_
_entity.id
_entity.type
_entity.pdbx_description
1 polymer ?
#
loop_
_entity_poly.entity_id
_entity_poly.type
_entity_poly.pdbx_seq_one_letter_code
_entity_poly.pdbx_strand_id
1 'polypeptide(L)'
;MKTLFFLITVLSFKTAMAQEKGIPSCFQKKIAESKDYLGLYLAEIEGNILYHLKTAPLPGADIINVARFYDKDCNQANSSASGGITGRPKNYKPYKIIETLWEKEIFPMKSLSQTKQKFEYINSYNVVSPFKFADHQSFYFSFKDGLQLLDKGKVTKTYKIIPKKLVHYSSYSGSNEPTENIPANAWLFTYNEGYWLLVASDRGYFNLFETNKEGNRINNRAWISLAHLEK
;
A
#
# COMPACT_ATOMS: atom_id res chain seq x y z
N MET A 1 -12.91 -18.21 55.93
CA MET A 1 -13.97 -18.82 55.09
C MET A 1 -14.41 -17.75 54.10
N LYS A 2 -14.08 -17.88 52.81
CA LYS A 2 -14.90 -18.53 51.77
C LYS A 2 -16.26 -17.82 51.69
N THR A 3 -16.62 -17.11 50.62
CA THR A 3 -16.66 -17.62 49.24
C THR A 3 -16.54 -16.49 48.21
N LEU A 4 -15.60 -16.67 47.30
CA LEU A 4 -15.44 -16.00 46.02
C LEU A 4 -16.02 -16.95 44.95
N PHE A 5 -17.02 -16.55 44.16
CA PHE A 5 -17.35 -17.20 42.87
C PHE A 5 -18.01 -16.13 41.98
N PHE A 6 -17.23 -15.53 41.07
CA PHE A 6 -17.15 -15.86 39.64
C PHE A 6 -18.26 -15.20 38.81
N LEU A 7 -17.97 -13.98 38.35
CA LEU A 7 -18.66 -13.34 37.25
C LEU A 7 -18.01 -13.83 35.94
N ILE A 8 -18.53 -14.92 35.37
CA ILE A 8 -18.07 -15.47 34.08
C ILE A 8 -18.92 -14.90 32.96
N THR A 9 -18.27 -14.05 32.16
CA THR A 9 -18.46 -13.80 30.71
C THR A 9 -19.87 -13.94 30.12
N VAL A 10 -20.48 -12.78 29.83
CA VAL A 10 -21.24 -12.58 28.58
C VAL A 10 -20.72 -11.30 27.92
N LEU A 11 -19.47 -11.35 27.46
CA LEU A 11 -18.84 -10.37 26.58
C LEU A 11 -18.35 -11.13 25.34
N SER A 12 -19.28 -11.86 24.71
CA SER A 12 -19.02 -12.60 23.49
C SER A 12 -20.04 -12.18 22.45
N PHE A 13 -19.53 -11.59 21.36
CA PHE A 13 -20.24 -11.25 20.12
C PHE A 13 -21.18 -10.03 20.13
N LYS A 14 -20.63 -8.85 20.45
CA LYS A 14 -21.16 -7.57 19.94
C LYS A 14 -20.08 -6.67 19.31
N THR A 15 -19.06 -7.27 18.69
CA THR A 15 -18.29 -6.63 17.61
C THR A 15 -18.78 -7.16 16.27
N ALA A 16 -20.10 -7.15 16.07
CA ALA A 16 -20.70 -7.39 14.77
C ALA A 16 -20.76 -6.03 14.07
N MET A 17 -19.77 -5.80 13.22
CA MET A 17 -19.71 -4.79 12.16
C MET A 17 -20.24 -3.42 12.58
N ALA A 18 -19.32 -2.53 12.99
CA ALA A 18 -19.53 -1.12 12.70
C ALA A 18 -19.90 -1.05 11.21
N GLN A 19 -21.15 -0.70 10.94
CA GLN A 19 -21.78 -0.70 9.63
C GLN A 19 -20.84 -0.02 8.62
N GLU A 20 -20.09 -0.82 7.86
CA GLU A 20 -19.01 -0.36 7.00
C GLU A 20 -19.67 0.49 5.90
N LYS A 21 -19.59 1.81 6.02
CA LYS A 21 -20.25 2.71 5.07
C LYS A 21 -19.62 2.51 3.69
N GLY A 22 -20.40 1.99 2.74
CA GLY A 22 -20.09 2.00 1.30
C GLY A 22 -19.75 0.66 0.64
N ILE A 23 -19.55 -0.43 1.41
CA ILE A 23 -19.23 -1.76 0.85
C ILE A 23 -20.49 -2.65 0.84
N PRO A 24 -20.89 -3.23 -0.32
CA PRO A 24 -22.01 -4.17 -0.34
C PRO A 24 -21.72 -5.42 0.50
N SER A 25 -22.72 -5.89 1.26
CA SER A 25 -22.58 -6.98 2.24
C SER A 25 -22.02 -8.28 1.67
N CYS A 26 -22.29 -8.58 0.40
CA CYS A 26 -21.74 -9.75 -0.27
C CYS A 26 -20.20 -9.67 -0.43
N PHE A 27 -19.63 -8.47 -0.61
CA PHE A 27 -18.19 -8.26 -0.64
C PHE A 27 -17.58 -8.31 0.75
N GLN A 28 -18.25 -7.77 1.77
CA GLN A 28 -17.81 -7.87 3.17
C GLN A 28 -17.62 -9.33 3.57
N LYS A 29 -18.61 -10.17 3.24
CA LYS A 29 -18.55 -11.63 3.47
C LYS A 29 -17.37 -12.27 2.74
N LYS A 30 -17.18 -11.97 1.45
CA LYS A 30 -16.03 -12.50 0.67
C LYS A 30 -14.68 -12.09 1.27
N ILE A 31 -14.53 -10.83 1.70
CA ILE A 31 -13.31 -10.30 2.31
C ILE A 31 -13.05 -10.99 3.65
N ALA A 32 -14.08 -11.17 4.48
CA ALA A 32 -13.95 -11.85 5.77
C ALA A 32 -13.58 -13.35 5.62
N GLU A 33 -14.03 -14.00 4.55
CA GLU A 33 -13.82 -15.44 4.32
C GLU A 33 -12.49 -15.80 3.63
N SER A 34 -11.81 -14.85 2.97
CA SER A 34 -10.58 -15.13 2.23
C SER A 34 -9.42 -14.23 2.64
N LYS A 35 -8.26 -14.86 2.89
CA LYS A 35 -7.01 -14.15 3.24
C LYS A 35 -6.26 -13.60 2.03
N ASP A 36 -6.70 -13.93 0.82
CA ASP A 36 -5.97 -13.69 -0.43
C ASP A 36 -6.33 -12.37 -1.10
N TYR A 37 -7.43 -11.75 -0.68
CA TYR A 37 -7.82 -10.43 -1.18
C TYR A 37 -6.88 -9.35 -0.63
N LEU A 38 -6.46 -8.47 -1.54
CA LEU A 38 -5.61 -7.32 -1.26
C LEU A 38 -6.38 -6.01 -1.24
N GLY A 39 -7.51 -5.93 -1.94
CA GLY A 39 -8.32 -4.73 -1.98
C GLY A 39 -9.64 -4.90 -2.71
N LEU A 40 -10.56 -3.97 -2.46
CA LEU A 40 -11.82 -3.78 -3.16
C LEU A 40 -11.87 -2.37 -3.73
N TYR A 41 -12.15 -2.27 -5.02
CA TYR A 41 -12.15 -1.01 -5.76
C TYR A 41 -13.44 -0.84 -6.56
N LEU A 42 -13.85 0.41 -6.76
CA LEU A 42 -14.76 0.75 -7.85
C LEU A 42 -13.96 1.01 -9.12
N ALA A 43 -14.43 0.46 -10.21
CA ALA A 43 -13.83 0.57 -11.52
C ALA A 43 -14.88 0.97 -12.56
N GLU A 44 -14.49 1.87 -13.46
CA GLU A 44 -15.27 2.21 -14.64
C GLU A 44 -14.81 1.39 -15.84
N ILE A 45 -15.75 0.72 -16.50
CA ILE A 45 -15.53 -0.08 -17.72
C ILE A 45 -16.63 0.23 -18.73
N GLU A 46 -16.24 0.88 -19.82
CA GLU A 46 -17.19 1.27 -20.89
C GLU A 46 -18.41 2.04 -20.34
N GLY A 47 -18.18 2.93 -19.37
CA GLY A 47 -19.23 3.72 -18.71
C GLY A 47 -19.99 3.00 -17.58
N ASN A 48 -19.74 1.71 -17.35
CA ASN A 48 -20.33 0.98 -16.22
C ASN A 48 -19.43 1.05 -14.99
N ILE A 49 -20.03 1.34 -13.83
CA ILE A 49 -19.33 1.28 -12.54
C ILE A 49 -19.51 -0.13 -11.96
N LEU A 50 -18.39 -0.83 -11.79
CA LEU A 50 -18.32 -2.21 -11.30
C LEU A 50 -17.32 -2.32 -10.15
N TYR A 51 -17.42 -3.41 -9.39
CA TYR A 51 -16.53 -3.71 -8.28
C TYR A 51 -15.39 -4.62 -8.74
N HIS A 52 -14.17 -4.33 -8.29
CA HIS A 52 -13.00 -5.16 -8.53
C HIS A 52 -12.42 -5.65 -7.20
N LEU A 53 -12.41 -6.96 -6.99
CA LEU A 53 -11.66 -7.62 -5.92
C LEU A 53 -10.27 -7.97 -6.43
N LYS A 54 -9.25 -7.32 -5.88
CA LYS A 54 -7.85 -7.58 -6.21
C LYS A 54 -7.33 -8.71 -5.34
N THR A 55 -6.61 -9.63 -5.96
CA THR A 55 -5.86 -10.70 -5.29
C THR A 55 -4.37 -10.52 -5.54
N ALA A 56 -3.53 -11.17 -4.74
CA ALA A 56 -2.11 -11.24 -5.03
C ALA A 56 -1.87 -11.97 -6.36
N PRO A 57 -0.90 -11.52 -7.18
CA PRO A 57 -0.46 -12.30 -8.33
C PRO A 57 0.11 -13.64 -7.85
N LEU A 58 -0.19 -14.72 -8.56
CA LEU A 58 0.37 -16.04 -8.28
C LEU A 58 1.91 -15.99 -8.38
N PRO A 59 2.65 -16.66 -7.47
CA PRO A 59 4.11 -16.74 -7.57
C PRO A 59 4.52 -17.32 -8.93
N GLY A 60 5.37 -16.61 -9.67
CA GLY A 60 5.90 -17.07 -10.96
C GLY A 60 4.95 -16.98 -12.16
N ALA A 61 3.76 -16.37 -12.03
CA ALA A 61 2.87 -16.18 -13.18
C ALA A 61 3.39 -15.12 -14.16
N ASP A 62 3.46 -15.49 -15.44
CA ASP A 62 3.77 -14.59 -16.56
C ASP A 62 2.78 -13.42 -16.62
N ILE A 63 3.29 -12.29 -17.13
CA ILE A 63 2.79 -10.92 -17.05
C ILE A 63 1.44 -10.75 -17.78
N ILE A 64 0.34 -11.33 -17.29
CA ILE A 64 -1.04 -10.95 -17.65
C ILE A 64 -1.87 -10.92 -16.36
N ASN A 65 -2.14 -9.72 -15.85
CA ASN A 65 -3.05 -9.50 -14.73
C ASN A 65 -4.48 -9.46 -15.25
N VAL A 66 -5.24 -10.52 -15.02
CA VAL A 66 -6.68 -10.56 -15.32
C VAL A 66 -7.48 -10.01 -14.14
N ALA A 67 -8.06 -8.83 -14.31
CA ALA A 67 -9.00 -8.23 -13.37
C ALA A 67 -10.41 -8.73 -13.67
N ARG A 68 -11.09 -9.29 -12.68
CA ARG A 68 -12.52 -9.63 -12.75
C ARG A 68 -13.33 -8.50 -12.11
N PHE A 69 -14.49 -8.25 -12.70
CA PHE A 69 -15.41 -7.20 -12.27
C PHE A 69 -16.78 -7.76 -11.98
N TYR A 70 -17.38 -7.22 -10.94
CA TYR A 70 -18.60 -7.71 -10.34
C TYR A 70 -19.63 -6.58 -10.26
N ASP A 71 -20.90 -6.92 -10.37
CA ASP A 71 -21.98 -6.00 -10.05
C ASP A 71 -22.11 -5.80 -8.52
N LYS A 72 -23.08 -4.97 -8.12
CA LYS A 72 -23.40 -4.70 -6.70
C LYS A 72 -23.86 -5.94 -5.92
N ASP A 73 -24.32 -6.96 -6.63
CA ASP A 73 -24.85 -8.22 -6.08
C ASP A 73 -23.78 -9.32 -6.10
N CYS A 74 -22.51 -8.95 -6.34
CA CYS A 74 -21.34 -9.83 -6.42
C CYS A 74 -21.36 -10.86 -7.55
N ASN A 75 -22.22 -10.69 -8.57
CA ASN A 75 -22.18 -11.53 -9.76
C ASN A 75 -21.09 -11.02 -10.70
N GLN A 76 -20.30 -11.94 -11.26
CA GLN A 76 -19.27 -11.57 -12.22
C GLN A 76 -19.94 -11.01 -13.48
N ALA A 77 -19.66 -9.75 -13.79
CA ALA A 77 -20.22 -9.05 -14.94
C ALA A 77 -19.22 -8.96 -16.10
N ASN A 78 -17.93 -8.73 -15.81
CA ASN A 78 -16.92 -8.46 -16.84
C ASN A 78 -15.51 -8.92 -16.43
N SER A 79 -14.57 -8.90 -17.37
CA SER A 79 -13.15 -9.13 -17.13
C SER A 79 -12.27 -8.24 -18.01
N SER A 80 -11.19 -7.72 -17.43
CA SER A 80 -10.11 -6.99 -18.11
C SER A 80 -8.78 -7.71 -17.93
N ALA A 81 -7.84 -7.49 -18.84
CA ALA A 81 -6.46 -7.94 -18.71
C ALA A 81 -5.53 -6.76 -18.92
N SER A 82 -4.52 -6.65 -18.06
CA SER A 82 -3.43 -5.68 -18.16
C SER A 82 -2.08 -6.39 -18.00
N GLY A 83 -1.05 -5.94 -18.71
CA GLY A 83 0.27 -6.57 -18.72
C GLY A 83 0.52 -7.50 -19.91
N GLY A 84 1.80 -7.68 -20.23
CA GLY A 84 2.32 -8.57 -21.27
C GLY A 84 3.37 -7.87 -22.12
N ILE A 85 4.45 -8.57 -22.50
CA ILE A 85 5.48 -8.07 -23.43
C ILE A 85 4.89 -7.88 -24.85
N THR A 86 3.72 -8.47 -25.14
CA THR A 86 3.12 -8.54 -26.47
C THR A 86 1.62 -8.20 -26.48
N GLY A 87 1.28 -6.95 -26.11
CA GLY A 87 -0.05 -6.39 -26.36
C GLY A 87 -1.19 -7.00 -25.53
N ARG A 88 -2.35 -6.31 -25.53
CA ARG A 88 -3.55 -6.76 -24.81
C ARG A 88 -4.19 -7.95 -25.53
N PRO A 89 -4.58 -9.04 -24.85
CA PRO A 89 -5.27 -10.14 -25.50
C PRO A 89 -6.63 -9.68 -26.07
N LYS A 90 -7.05 -10.29 -27.18
CA LYS A 90 -8.31 -9.97 -27.86
C LYS A 90 -9.50 -10.14 -26.90
N ASN A 91 -10.45 -9.19 -26.92
CA ASN A 91 -11.67 -9.13 -26.10
C ASN A 91 -11.55 -8.58 -24.66
N TYR A 92 -10.37 -8.17 -24.20
CA TYR A 92 -10.25 -7.48 -22.91
C TYR A 92 -10.45 -5.97 -23.05
N LYS A 93 -11.24 -5.39 -22.13
CA LYS A 93 -11.59 -3.97 -22.13
C LYS A 93 -10.70 -3.17 -21.19
N PRO A 94 -10.25 -1.95 -21.54
CA PRO A 94 -9.59 -1.09 -20.56
C PRO A 94 -10.56 -0.75 -19.42
N TYR A 95 -10.01 -0.58 -18.22
CA TYR A 95 -10.77 -0.11 -17.06
C TYR A 95 -9.97 0.97 -16.34
N LYS A 96 -10.67 1.78 -15.56
CA LYS A 96 -10.08 2.77 -14.67
C LYS A 96 -10.57 2.52 -13.26
N ILE A 97 -9.67 2.37 -12.30
CA ILE A 97 -10.06 2.44 -10.88
C ILE A 97 -10.42 3.89 -10.56
N ILE A 98 -11.61 4.09 -10.01
CA ILE A 98 -12.13 5.43 -9.66
C ILE A 98 -12.12 5.65 -8.14
N GLU A 99 -12.24 4.58 -7.35
CA GLU A 99 -12.26 4.66 -5.89
C GLU A 99 -11.71 3.38 -5.26
N THR A 100 -11.00 3.53 -4.14
CA THR A 100 -10.61 2.44 -3.26
C THR A 100 -11.64 2.36 -2.13
N LEU A 101 -12.34 1.23 -2.01
CA LEU A 101 -13.34 1.03 -0.95
C LEU A 101 -12.73 0.34 0.28
N TRP A 102 -11.80 -0.58 0.06
CA TRP A 102 -11.11 -1.32 1.10
C TRP A 102 -9.73 -1.78 0.61
N GLU A 103 -8.73 -1.79 1.49
CA GLU A 103 -7.45 -2.45 1.23
C GLU A 103 -6.93 -3.18 2.46
N LYS A 104 -6.22 -4.29 2.22
CA LYS A 104 -5.51 -5.00 3.25
C LYS A 104 -4.28 -4.19 3.67
N GLU A 105 -4.05 -4.05 4.98
CA GLU A 105 -2.78 -3.51 5.47
C GLU A 105 -1.65 -4.48 5.13
N ILE A 106 -0.81 -4.11 4.16
CA ILE A 106 0.34 -4.91 3.74
C ILE A 106 1.50 -4.76 4.73
N PHE A 107 1.65 -3.55 5.28
CA PHE A 107 2.69 -3.22 6.25
C PHE A 107 2.16 -2.24 7.30
N PRO A 108 2.45 -2.45 8.60
CA PRO A 108 2.00 -1.56 9.67
C PRO A 108 2.77 -0.23 9.68
N MET A 109 2.42 0.68 8.77
CA MET A 109 3.15 1.94 8.51
C MET A 109 3.30 2.83 9.74
N LYS A 110 2.29 2.82 10.62
CA LYS A 110 2.33 3.58 11.87
C LYS A 110 3.47 3.09 12.76
N SER A 111 3.55 1.79 13.01
CA SER A 111 4.57 1.17 13.88
C SER A 111 5.96 1.19 13.25
N LEU A 112 6.05 0.98 11.92
CA LEU A 112 7.30 1.05 11.14
C LEU A 112 8.07 2.32 11.44
N SER A 113 7.37 3.44 11.43
CA SER A 113 7.98 4.77 11.47
C SER A 113 8.50 5.25 12.82
N GLN A 114 8.05 4.61 13.89
CA GLN A 114 8.45 4.93 15.26
C GLN A 114 9.75 4.25 15.66
N THR A 115 10.18 3.25 14.89
CA THR A 115 11.35 2.43 15.17
C THR A 115 12.40 2.62 14.09
N LYS A 116 13.64 2.27 14.41
CA LYS A 116 14.75 2.35 13.46
C LYS A 116 14.73 1.12 12.57
N GLN A 117 14.48 1.35 11.29
CA GLN A 117 14.28 0.29 10.29
C GLN A 117 15.47 0.24 9.36
N LYS A 118 15.91 -0.97 8.98
CA LYS A 118 17.02 -1.15 8.05
C LYS A 118 16.50 -1.44 6.65
N PHE A 119 17.02 -0.72 5.68
CA PHE A 119 16.69 -0.89 4.28
C PHE A 119 17.97 -1.09 3.46
N GLU A 120 17.80 -1.65 2.28
CA GLU A 120 18.80 -1.69 1.23
C GLU A 120 18.28 -0.96 -0.01
N TYR A 121 19.09 -0.08 -0.58
CA TYR A 121 18.82 0.51 -1.87
C TYR A 121 19.00 -0.53 -2.98
N ILE A 122 17.96 -0.78 -3.77
CA ILE A 122 18.01 -1.75 -4.88
C ILE A 122 18.39 -1.03 -6.17
N ASN A 123 17.56 -0.09 -6.59
CA ASN A 123 17.74 0.67 -7.82
C ASN A 123 16.91 1.96 -7.79
N SER A 124 17.13 2.79 -8.80
CA SER A 124 16.30 3.95 -9.10
C SER A 124 15.87 3.89 -10.56
N TYR A 125 14.58 4.15 -10.82
CA TYR A 125 14.08 4.25 -12.19
C TYR A 125 14.56 5.53 -12.89
N ASN A 126 15.05 6.53 -12.15
CA ASN A 126 15.55 7.80 -12.70
C ASN A 126 16.79 8.33 -11.96
N VAL A 127 17.67 9.02 -12.68
CA VAL A 127 19.09 9.27 -12.29
C VAL A 127 19.25 10.31 -11.17
N VAL A 128 18.22 11.11 -10.84
CA VAL A 128 18.36 12.25 -9.92
C VAL A 128 17.66 11.99 -8.59
N SER A 129 18.35 11.28 -7.68
CA SER A 129 17.99 11.24 -6.27
C SER A 129 18.87 12.20 -5.47
N PRO A 130 18.30 13.09 -4.62
CA PRO A 130 19.11 13.89 -3.70
C PRO A 130 19.70 13.03 -2.56
N PHE A 131 19.12 11.84 -2.33
CA PHE A 131 19.73 10.79 -1.54
C PHE A 131 20.74 10.06 -2.43
N LYS A 132 22.03 10.36 -2.25
CA LYS A 132 23.13 9.83 -3.03
C LYS A 132 23.46 8.42 -2.54
N PHE A 133 22.61 7.45 -2.88
CA PHE A 133 22.84 6.04 -2.58
C PHE A 133 23.93 5.47 -3.47
N ALA A 134 24.78 4.62 -2.92
CA ALA A 134 25.56 3.66 -3.70
C ALA A 134 24.73 2.40 -3.94
N ASP A 135 25.03 1.64 -5.00
CA ASP A 135 24.35 0.38 -5.30
C ASP A 135 24.40 -0.58 -4.11
N HIS A 136 23.24 -1.19 -3.78
CA HIS A 136 23.07 -2.08 -2.62
C HIS A 136 23.47 -1.47 -1.26
N GLN A 137 23.51 -0.13 -1.17
CA GLN A 137 23.85 0.52 0.09
C GLN A 137 22.75 0.29 1.13
N SER A 138 23.15 -0.29 2.25
CA SER A 138 22.31 -0.35 3.44
C SER A 138 22.16 1.03 4.08
N PHE A 139 20.99 1.30 4.63
CA PHE A 139 20.74 2.50 5.42
C PHE A 139 19.73 2.24 6.53
N TYR A 140 19.76 3.08 7.57
CA TYR A 140 18.68 3.13 8.54
C TYR A 140 17.70 4.24 8.19
N PHE A 141 16.42 4.02 8.49
CA PHE A 141 15.37 5.02 8.38
C PHE A 141 14.56 5.06 9.68
N SER A 142 14.37 6.25 10.23
CA SER A 142 13.32 6.56 11.21
C SER A 142 13.02 8.05 11.18
N PHE A 143 11.85 8.47 11.67
CA PHE A 143 11.58 9.90 11.79
C PHE A 143 12.34 10.58 12.92
N LYS A 144 12.86 9.81 13.87
CA LYS A 144 13.70 10.33 14.96
C LYS A 144 15.11 10.66 14.48
N ASP A 145 15.73 9.73 13.76
CA ASP A 145 17.15 9.80 13.38
C ASP A 145 17.37 10.26 11.93
N GLY A 146 16.30 10.31 11.14
CA GLY A 146 16.33 10.54 9.70
C GLY A 146 16.74 9.31 8.89
N LEU A 147 17.21 9.55 7.67
CA LEU A 147 17.77 8.53 6.80
C LEU A 147 19.30 8.54 6.96
N GLN A 148 19.87 7.44 7.44
CA GLN A 148 21.29 7.31 7.78
C GLN A 148 21.97 6.27 6.89
N LEU A 149 22.81 6.72 5.95
CA LEU A 149 23.58 5.82 5.09
C LEU A 149 24.63 5.06 5.91
N LEU A 150 24.81 3.80 5.55
CA LEU A 150 25.80 2.92 6.17
C LEU A 150 26.94 2.63 5.19
N ASP A 151 28.14 2.57 5.73
CA ASP A 151 29.31 1.95 5.10
C ASP A 151 29.97 1.04 6.14
N LYS A 152 30.13 -0.24 5.81
CA LYS A 152 30.66 -1.28 6.71
C LYS A 152 30.05 -1.23 8.12
N GLY A 153 28.73 -0.99 8.19
CA GLY A 153 27.95 -0.92 9.43
C GLY A 153 28.06 0.39 10.22
N LYS A 154 28.85 1.37 9.78
CA LYS A 154 28.97 2.69 10.41
C LYS A 154 28.15 3.73 9.66
N VAL A 155 27.55 4.66 10.41
CA VAL A 155 26.83 5.79 9.81
C VAL A 155 27.85 6.76 9.20
N THR A 156 27.73 7.01 7.90
CA THR A 156 28.62 7.94 7.17
C THR A 156 27.94 9.25 6.80
N LYS A 157 26.61 9.22 6.64
CA LYS A 157 25.82 10.41 6.29
C LYS A 157 24.42 10.31 6.85
N THR A 158 23.91 11.44 7.34
CA THR A 158 22.55 11.57 7.84
C THR A 158 21.77 12.61 7.05
N TYR A 159 20.61 12.22 6.56
CA TYR A 159 19.62 13.07 5.92
C TYR A 159 18.49 13.32 6.91
N LYS A 160 18.39 14.56 7.39
CA LYS A 160 17.31 14.97 8.29
C LYS A 160 16.01 15.09 7.50
N ILE A 161 15.03 14.27 7.85
CA ILE A 161 13.69 14.30 7.27
C ILE A 161 12.70 14.80 8.33
N ILE A 162 11.60 15.43 7.90
CA ILE A 162 10.57 15.93 8.82
C ILE A 162 9.25 15.23 8.47
N PRO A 163 8.71 14.35 9.34
CA PRO A 163 7.43 13.70 9.08
C PRO A 163 6.31 14.72 8.96
N LYS A 164 5.34 14.46 8.07
CA LYS A 164 4.11 15.26 7.96
C LYS A 164 2.90 14.47 8.42
N LYS A 165 2.57 13.38 7.73
CA LYS A 165 1.42 12.53 8.08
C LYS A 165 1.47 11.17 7.40
N LEU A 166 0.72 10.22 7.95
CA LEU A 166 0.35 8.99 7.28
C LEU A 166 -0.63 9.29 6.15
N VAL A 167 -0.50 8.59 5.04
CA VAL A 167 -1.44 8.65 3.92
C VAL A 167 -1.68 7.25 3.36
N HIS A 168 -2.80 7.09 2.68
CA HIS A 168 -2.97 6.01 1.72
C HIS A 168 -2.60 6.55 0.34
N TYR A 169 -1.73 5.85 -0.38
CA TYR A 169 -1.30 6.17 -1.74
C TYR A 169 -1.77 5.08 -2.70
N SER A 170 -2.55 5.48 -3.71
CA SER A 170 -2.96 4.67 -4.84
C SER A 170 -2.41 5.28 -6.12
N SER A 171 -1.78 4.45 -6.96
CA SER A 171 -1.30 4.89 -8.27
C SER A 171 -2.44 5.32 -9.21
N TYR A 172 -3.68 4.96 -8.90
CA TYR A 172 -4.85 5.25 -9.73
C TYR A 172 -5.63 6.49 -9.28
N SER A 173 -5.66 6.77 -7.97
CA SER A 173 -6.47 7.83 -7.38
C SER A 173 -5.66 8.88 -6.58
N GLY A 174 -4.33 8.76 -6.54
CA GLY A 174 -3.46 9.65 -5.78
C GLY A 174 -3.44 9.30 -4.29
N SER A 175 -3.19 10.29 -3.43
CA SER A 175 -3.14 10.08 -1.98
C SER A 175 -4.37 10.62 -1.26
N ASN A 176 -4.79 9.92 -0.21
CA ASN A 176 -5.91 10.30 0.65
C ASN A 176 -5.59 10.04 2.13
N GLU A 177 -6.44 10.58 3.01
CA GLU A 177 -6.37 10.29 4.44
C GLU A 177 -6.72 8.81 4.70
N PRO A 178 -5.95 8.10 5.54
CA PRO A 178 -6.28 6.74 5.93
C PRO A 178 -7.59 6.67 6.71
N THR A 179 -8.31 5.57 6.54
CA THR A 179 -9.52 5.24 7.30
C THR A 179 -9.41 3.83 7.86
N GLU A 180 -10.44 3.37 8.57
CA GLU A 180 -10.52 1.97 9.03
C GLU A 180 -10.53 0.98 7.86
N ASN A 181 -11.20 1.32 6.75
CA ASN A 181 -11.27 0.48 5.55
C ASN A 181 -10.06 0.63 4.63
N ILE A 182 -9.41 1.81 4.66
CA ILE A 182 -8.31 2.17 3.77
C ILE A 182 -7.09 2.48 4.64
N PRO A 183 -6.31 1.46 5.03
CA PRO A 183 -5.17 1.66 5.92
C PRO A 183 -4.08 2.50 5.24
N ALA A 184 -3.24 3.13 6.07
CA ALA A 184 -2.09 3.85 5.58
C ALA A 184 -1.08 2.87 4.99
N ASN A 185 -0.68 3.08 3.74
CA ASN A 185 0.42 2.34 3.11
C ASN A 185 1.64 3.24 2.87
N ALA A 186 1.58 4.51 3.26
CA ALA A 186 2.65 5.46 3.00
C ALA A 186 2.83 6.53 4.10
N TRP A 187 4.03 7.10 4.12
CA TRP A 187 4.35 8.29 4.90
C TRP A 187 4.72 9.46 4.01
N LEU A 188 4.04 10.60 4.21
CA LEU A 188 4.44 11.88 3.66
C LEU A 188 5.41 12.57 4.62
N PHE A 189 6.54 13.02 4.10
CA PHE A 189 7.56 13.77 4.86
C PHE A 189 8.23 14.82 3.96
N THR A 190 9.01 15.72 4.55
CA THR A 190 9.80 16.70 3.80
C THR A 190 11.30 16.48 3.97
N TYR A 191 12.05 16.73 2.91
CA TYR A 191 13.51 16.74 2.87
C TYR A 191 13.98 17.74 1.81
N ASN A 192 14.97 18.57 2.18
CA ASN A 192 15.56 19.59 1.29
C ASN A 192 14.52 20.44 0.55
N GLU A 193 13.56 20.99 1.31
CA GLU A 193 12.42 21.80 0.82
C GLU A 193 11.40 21.06 -0.06
N GLY A 194 11.69 19.83 -0.50
CA GLY A 194 10.77 18.95 -1.24
C GLY A 194 9.91 18.06 -0.34
N TYR A 195 8.84 17.51 -0.93
CA TYR A 195 7.93 16.54 -0.30
C TYR A 195 8.18 15.15 -0.86
N TRP A 196 8.08 14.15 0.02
CA TRP A 196 8.45 12.77 -0.28
C TRP A 196 7.46 11.78 0.30
N LEU A 197 7.19 10.70 -0.43
CA LEU A 197 6.41 9.55 0.03
C LEU A 197 7.31 8.34 0.18
N LEU A 198 7.32 7.72 1.37
CA LEU A 198 7.78 6.35 1.57
C LEU A 198 6.56 5.43 1.55
N VAL A 199 6.40 4.67 0.47
CA VAL A 199 5.23 3.82 0.19
C VAL A 199 5.62 2.35 0.33
N ALA A 200 4.92 1.60 1.16
CA ALA A 200 5.00 0.14 1.19
C ALA A 200 4.36 -0.41 -0.09
N SER A 201 5.09 -1.27 -0.81
CA SER A 201 4.53 -2.06 -1.90
C SER A 201 4.31 -3.50 -1.45
N ASP A 202 3.61 -4.25 -2.30
CA ASP A 202 3.51 -5.68 -2.12
C ASP A 202 4.90 -6.35 -2.12
N ARG A 203 4.99 -7.49 -1.42
CA ARG A 203 6.19 -8.36 -1.34
C ARG A 203 7.38 -7.82 -0.54
N GLY A 204 7.15 -6.94 0.44
CA GLY A 204 8.20 -6.50 1.39
C GLY A 204 9.15 -5.44 0.82
N TYR A 205 8.79 -4.84 -0.31
CA TYR A 205 9.51 -3.72 -0.89
C TYR A 205 8.87 -2.38 -0.50
N PHE A 206 9.68 -1.34 -0.56
CA PHE A 206 9.25 0.03 -0.37
C PHE A 206 9.71 0.88 -1.55
N ASN A 207 8.94 1.90 -1.87
CA ASN A 207 9.33 2.89 -2.86
C ASN A 207 9.37 4.27 -2.22
N LEU A 208 10.39 5.03 -2.58
CA LEU A 208 10.51 6.44 -2.20
C LEU A 208 10.26 7.31 -3.43
N PHE A 209 9.27 8.19 -3.33
CA PHE A 209 8.85 9.10 -4.40
C PHE A 209 9.00 10.56 -3.98
N GLU A 210 9.50 11.42 -4.87
CA GLU A 210 9.25 12.85 -4.75
C GLU A 210 7.80 13.15 -5.14
N THR A 211 7.16 14.05 -4.40
CA THR A 211 5.75 14.39 -4.57
C THR A 211 5.48 15.87 -4.31
N ASN A 212 4.22 16.29 -4.45
CA ASN A 212 3.75 17.59 -3.98
C ASN A 212 3.37 17.57 -2.49
N LYS A 213 2.98 18.73 -1.98
CA LYS A 213 2.59 18.92 -0.57
C LYS A 213 1.43 18.03 -0.14
N GLU A 214 0.55 17.69 -1.08
CA GLU A 214 -0.65 16.88 -0.83
C GLU A 214 -0.36 15.38 -0.89
N GLY A 215 0.75 14.96 -1.52
CA GLY A 215 1.10 13.56 -1.74
C GLY A 215 0.45 12.92 -2.98
N ASN A 216 -0.35 13.67 -3.74
CA ASN A 216 -1.21 13.10 -4.78
C ASN A 216 -0.58 13.08 -6.18
N ARG A 217 0.64 13.60 -6.34
CA ARG A 217 1.37 13.62 -7.62
C ARG A 217 2.79 13.11 -7.44
N ILE A 218 3.11 11.93 -7.99
CA ILE A 218 4.49 11.47 -8.08
C ILE A 218 5.24 12.26 -9.16
N ASN A 219 6.42 12.74 -8.80
CA ASN A 219 7.41 13.20 -9.77
C ASN A 219 8.27 12.01 -10.18
N ASN A 220 8.10 11.56 -11.43
CA ASN A 220 8.83 10.40 -11.95
C ASN A 220 10.35 10.53 -11.85
N ARG A 221 10.90 11.75 -11.72
CA ARG A 221 12.35 11.99 -11.61
C ARG A 221 13.02 11.32 -10.41
N ALA A 222 12.27 10.96 -9.37
CA ALA A 222 12.81 10.31 -8.18
C ALA A 222 11.91 9.16 -7.73
N TRP A 223 12.09 7.99 -8.37
CA TRP A 223 11.52 6.72 -7.94
C TRP A 223 12.68 5.82 -7.51
N ILE A 224 12.76 5.56 -6.20
CA ILE A 224 13.81 4.74 -5.60
C ILE A 224 13.16 3.50 -5.00
N SER A 225 13.61 2.31 -5.41
CA SER A 225 13.13 1.05 -4.84
C SER A 225 14.06 0.55 -3.74
N LEU A 226 13.44 0.10 -2.66
CA LEU A 226 14.09 -0.25 -1.40
C LEU A 226 13.65 -1.66 -0.99
N ALA A 227 14.60 -2.50 -0.56
CA ALA A 227 14.30 -3.73 0.15
C ALA A 227 14.24 -3.43 1.65
N HIS A 228 13.15 -3.81 2.30
CA HIS A 228 13.12 -3.82 3.76
C HIS A 228 13.86 -5.05 4.24
N LEU A 229 14.95 -4.84 4.98
CA LEU A 229 15.72 -5.91 5.58
C LEU A 229 15.14 -6.17 6.96
N GLU A 230 14.04 -6.94 7.00
CA GLU A 230 13.52 -7.46 8.27
C GLU A 230 14.62 -8.22 9.02
N LYS A 231 14.61 -8.10 10.34
CA LYS A 231 15.32 -8.98 11.26
C LYS A 231 14.33 -9.95 11.88
#